data_AF-A0A6S7K0M2-F1
#
_entry.id   AF-A0A6S7K0M2-F1
#
_cell.length_a   1.000
_cell.length_b   1.000
_cell.length_c   1.000
_cell.angle_alpha   90.00
_cell.angle_beta   90.00
_cell.angle_gamma   90.00
#
_symmetry.space_group_name_H-M   'P 1'
#
loop_
_entity.id
_entity.type
_entity.pdbx_description
1 polymer ?
#
loop_
_entity_poly.entity_id
_entity_poly.type
_entity_poly.pdbx_seq_one_letter_code
_entity_poly.pdbx_strand_id
1 'polypeptide(L)'
;MDTSITDPGGKDTSKTEMELEEDSARPEGVVRFIVKDFSRLKETVLSEPVYIRNLPWRLMCIQRTASVHGHEKVKSLAVFLQCNPETESL
;
A
#
# COMPACT_ATOMS: atom_id res chain seq x y z
N MET A 1 49.21 32.56 -7.17
CA MET A 1 47.78 32.57 -7.49
C MET A 1 47.56 31.39 -8.40
N ASP A 2 47.21 30.24 -7.84
CA ASP A 2 46.64 29.15 -8.62
C ASP A 2 45.46 28.60 -7.80
N THR A 3 44.33 28.63 -8.47
CA THR A 3 42.98 28.52 -7.95
C THR A 3 42.68 27.10 -7.46
N SER A 4 42.25 27.01 -6.22
CA SER A 4 41.45 25.90 -5.69
C SER A 4 40.22 25.64 -6.58
N ILE A 5 40.07 24.41 -7.07
CA ILE A 5 38.78 23.87 -7.51
C ILE A 5 38.47 22.72 -6.55
N THR A 6 37.77 23.05 -5.47
CA THR A 6 36.90 22.11 -4.78
C THR A 6 35.72 21.83 -5.71
N ASP A 7 35.53 20.58 -6.12
CA ASP A 7 34.28 20.14 -6.75
C ASP A 7 33.31 19.68 -5.66
N PRO A 8 32.20 20.40 -5.40
CA PRO A 8 31.20 19.95 -4.45
C PRO A 8 30.01 19.33 -5.20
N GLY A 9 29.81 18.03 -5.00
CA GLY A 9 28.48 17.43 -5.09
C GLY A 9 28.01 16.97 -6.47
N GLY A 10 28.56 15.84 -6.93
CA GLY A 10 27.81 14.93 -7.79
C GLY A 10 26.70 14.28 -6.96
N LYS A 11 25.48 14.82 -7.05
CA LYS A 11 24.30 14.26 -6.37
C LYS A 11 23.95 12.93 -7.06
N ASP A 12 24.14 11.82 -6.35
CA ASP A 12 23.74 10.45 -6.72
C ASP A 12 22.20 10.28 -6.82
N THR A 13 21.48 11.26 -7.35
CA THR A 13 20.02 11.24 -7.50
C THR A 13 19.55 10.21 -8.52
N SER A 14 20.38 9.86 -9.53
CA SER A 14 19.99 8.93 -10.59
C SER A 14 20.01 7.47 -10.18
N LYS A 15 20.84 7.07 -9.19
CA LYS A 15 20.89 5.68 -8.72
C LYS A 15 19.68 5.31 -7.85
N THR A 16 19.28 6.21 -6.96
CA THR A 16 18.16 5.97 -6.04
C THR A 16 16.82 5.92 -6.76
N GLU A 17 16.62 6.74 -7.79
CA GLU A 17 15.38 6.76 -8.57
C GLU A 17 15.21 5.46 -9.40
N MET A 18 16.30 5.00 -10.03
CA MET A 18 16.31 3.78 -10.84
C MET A 18 16.10 2.51 -9.98
N GLU A 19 16.65 2.46 -8.77
CA GLU A 19 16.44 1.35 -7.82
C GLU A 19 14.99 1.27 -7.31
N LEU A 20 14.34 2.43 -7.11
CA LEU A 20 12.93 2.50 -6.70
C LEU A 20 11.98 2.11 -7.84
N GLU A 21 12.29 2.47 -9.08
CA GLU A 21 11.54 2.07 -10.27
C GLU A 21 11.68 0.57 -10.59
N GLU A 22 12.88 0.00 -10.41
CA GLU A 22 13.09 -1.44 -10.57
C GLU A 22 12.31 -2.24 -9.51
N ASP A 23 12.18 -1.72 -8.29
CA ASP A 23 11.41 -2.36 -7.21
C ASP A 23 9.89 -2.35 -7.50
N SER A 24 9.35 -1.34 -8.18
CA SER A 24 7.91 -1.29 -8.48
C SER A 24 7.46 -2.28 -9.57
N ALA A 25 8.36 -2.66 -10.48
CA ALA A 25 8.07 -3.52 -11.63
C ALA A 25 8.15 -5.03 -11.32
N ARG A 26 8.52 -5.40 -10.09
CA ARG A 26 8.69 -6.79 -9.65
C ARG A 26 7.45 -7.67 -9.91
N PRO A 27 7.64 -8.96 -10.22
CA PRO A 27 6.53 -9.86 -10.60
C PRO A 27 5.68 -10.34 -9.41
N GLU A 28 6.21 -10.25 -8.20
CA GLU A 28 5.59 -10.75 -6.98
C GLU A 28 5.96 -9.85 -5.81
N GLY A 29 5.19 -9.87 -4.72
CA GLY A 29 5.48 -9.08 -3.53
C GLY A 29 4.63 -9.49 -2.33
N VAL A 30 4.90 -8.86 -1.18
CA VAL A 30 4.21 -9.16 0.08
C VAL A 30 3.55 -7.88 0.60
N VAL A 31 2.23 -7.91 0.74
CA VAL A 31 1.45 -6.83 1.36
C VAL A 31 1.23 -7.17 2.83
N ARG A 32 1.64 -6.27 3.74
CA ARG A 32 1.39 -6.40 5.18
C ARG A 32 0.58 -5.21 5.66
N PHE A 33 -0.40 -5.47 6.52
CA PHE A 33 -1.27 -4.44 7.05
C PHE A 33 -1.63 -4.72 8.50
N ILE A 34 -1.37 -3.74 9.37
CA ILE A 34 -1.74 -3.78 10.78
C ILE A 34 -2.92 -2.82 10.97
N VAL A 35 -4.09 -3.38 11.27
CA VAL A 35 -5.27 -2.59 11.62
C VAL A 35 -5.14 -2.17 13.08
N LYS A 36 -4.86 -0.88 13.30
CA LYS A 36 -4.83 -0.29 14.65
C LYS A 36 -6.25 -0.24 15.22
N ASP A 37 -6.36 -0.33 16.54
CA ASP A 37 -7.64 -0.22 17.26
C ASP A 37 -8.74 -1.16 16.73
N PHE A 38 -8.35 -2.39 16.37
CA PHE A 38 -9.17 -3.37 15.65
C PHE A 38 -10.59 -3.56 16.23
N SER A 39 -10.74 -3.57 17.55
CA SER A 39 -12.06 -3.75 18.21
C SER A 39 -13.03 -2.59 17.99
N ARG A 40 -12.55 -1.42 17.56
CA ARG A 40 -13.33 -0.21 17.29
C ARG A 40 -13.54 0.04 15.79
N LEU A 41 -13.13 -0.88 14.92
CA LEU A 41 -13.31 -0.76 13.48
C LEU A 41 -14.80 -0.60 13.12
N LYS A 42 -15.15 0.47 12.39
CA LYS A 42 -16.52 0.73 11.92
C LYS A 42 -16.59 0.98 10.42
N GLU A 43 -15.49 1.45 9.85
CA GLU A 43 -15.37 1.81 8.44
C GLU A 43 -14.45 0.85 7.71
N THR A 44 -14.44 0.96 6.38
CA THR A 44 -13.44 0.33 5.53
C THR A 44 -12.08 0.93 5.83
N VAL A 45 -11.06 0.09 6.01
CA VAL A 45 -9.68 0.53 6.12
C VAL A 45 -8.83 -0.11 5.04
N LEU A 46 -7.86 0.66 4.53
CA LEU A 46 -6.95 0.27 3.47
C LEU A 46 -5.51 0.24 4.00
N SER A 47 -4.70 -0.68 3.49
CA SER A 47 -3.25 -0.62 3.66
C SER A 47 -2.64 0.46 2.77
N GLU A 48 -1.39 0.82 3.07
CA GLU A 48 -0.53 1.49 2.09
C GLU A 48 -0.39 0.63 0.83
N PRO A 49 -0.20 1.25 -0.36
CA PRO A 49 0.04 0.52 -1.60
C PRO A 49 1.39 -0.19 -1.58
N VAL A 50 1.41 -1.42 -2.09
CA VAL A 50 2.61 -2.13 -2.50
C VAL A 50 2.59 -2.26 -4.02
N TYR A 51 3.64 -1.80 -4.68
CA TYR A 51 3.73 -1.83 -6.14
C TYR A 51 4.29 -3.18 -6.59
N ILE A 52 3.51 -3.86 -7.43
CA ILE A 52 3.87 -5.14 -8.07
C ILE A 52 3.38 -5.02 -9.52
N ARG A 53 4.29 -5.24 -10.48
CA ARG A 53 4.03 -4.98 -11.91
C ARG A 53 3.55 -3.56 -12.19
N ASN A 54 4.09 -2.57 -11.48
CA ASN A 54 3.72 -1.14 -11.58
C ASN A 54 2.24 -0.84 -11.27
N LEU A 55 1.52 -1.79 -10.65
CA LEU A 55 0.15 -1.59 -10.19
C LEU A 55 0.16 -1.44 -8.67
N PRO A 56 -0.63 -0.51 -8.10
CA PRO A 56 -0.75 -0.38 -6.66
C PRO A 56 -1.70 -1.46 -6.12
N TRP A 57 -1.16 -2.36 -5.30
CA TRP A 57 -1.92 -3.38 -4.59
C TRP A 57 -2.17 -2.97 -3.14
N ARG A 58 -3.40 -3.08 -2.65
CA ARG A 58 -3.78 -2.70 -1.28
C ARG A 58 -4.64 -3.79 -0.65
N LEU A 59 -4.42 -4.08 0.64
CA LEU A 59 -5.38 -4.84 1.43
C LEU A 59 -6.52 -3.91 1.86
N MET A 60 -7.75 -4.38 1.72
CA MET A 60 -8.97 -3.70 2.15
C MET A 60 -9.68 -4.56 3.19
N CYS A 61 -9.95 -3.99 4.36
CA CYS A 61 -10.65 -4.66 5.44
C CYS A 61 -11.97 -3.95 5.74
N ILE A 62 -13.06 -4.70 5.85
CA ILE A 62 -14.40 -4.18 6.14
C ILE A 62 -15.03 -5.00 7.26
N GLN A 63 -15.47 -4.36 8.34
CA GLN A 63 -16.29 -5.04 9.35
C GLN A 63 -17.70 -5.28 8.78
N ARG A 64 -18.11 -6.54 8.74
CA ARG A 64 -19.47 -6.95 8.40
C ARG A 64 -20.22 -7.28 9.68
N THR A 65 -21.49 -6.92 9.74
CA THR A 65 -22.39 -7.30 10.83
C THR A 65 -23.60 -7.98 10.21
N ALA A 66 -23.80 -9.26 10.52
CA ALA A 66 -24.98 -10.01 10.13
C ALA A 66 -25.94 -10.10 11.31
N SER A 67 -27.22 -9.87 11.07
CA SER A 67 -28.27 -10.18 12.05
C SER A 67 -28.72 -11.61 11.82
N VAL A 68 -28.47 -12.49 12.78
CA VAL A 68 -29.11 -13.83 12.79
C VAL A 68 -30.42 -13.70 13.57
N HIS A 69 -31.46 -14.41 13.13
CA HIS A 69 -32.83 -14.33 13.64
C HIS A 69 -32.90 -14.27 15.18
N GLY A 70 -33.27 -13.10 15.72
CA GLY A 70 -33.64 -12.94 17.12
C GLY A 70 -32.54 -12.48 18.08
N HIS A 71 -31.82 -11.40 17.77
CA HIS A 71 -31.02 -10.55 18.68
C HIS A 71 -29.49 -10.69 18.63
N GLU A 72 -28.92 -11.78 18.13
CA GLU A 72 -27.46 -11.93 18.10
C GLU A 72 -26.85 -11.35 16.81
N LYS A 73 -26.05 -10.29 16.97
CA LYS A 73 -25.29 -9.68 15.87
C LYS A 73 -23.94 -10.39 15.75
N VAL A 74 -23.75 -11.14 14.67
CA VAL A 74 -22.47 -11.76 14.37
C VAL A 74 -21.60 -10.75 13.61
N LYS A 75 -20.41 -10.46 14.14
CA LYS A 75 -19.41 -9.63 13.46
C LYS A 75 -18.39 -10.52 12.75
N SER A 76 -18.05 -10.16 11.52
CA SER A 76 -16.96 -10.77 10.76
C SER A 76 -16.11 -9.70 10.09
N LEU A 77 -14.87 -10.04 9.76
CA LEU A 77 -13.97 -9.19 8.99
C LEU A 77 -13.91 -9.72 7.56
N ALA A 78 -14.32 -8.90 6.59
CA ALA A 78 -14.09 -9.19 5.19
C ALA A 78 -12.74 -8.59 4.77
N VAL A 79 -11.89 -9.40 4.14
CA VAL A 79 -10.57 -9.00 3.66
C VAL A 79 -10.53 -9.17 2.15
N PHE A 80 -10.16 -8.11 1.44
CA PHE A 80 -10.04 -8.08 -0.01
C PHE A 80 -8.65 -7.59 -0.41
N LEU A 81 -8.19 -8.02 -1.58
CA LEU A 81 -7.01 -7.48 -2.23
C LEU A 81 -7.47 -6.61 -3.39
N GLN A 82 -7.19 -5.32 -3.32
CA GLN A 82 -7.48 -4.36 -4.39
C GLN A 82 -6.25 -4.21 -5.29
N CYS A 83 -6.48 -4.15 -6.59
CA CYS A 83 -5.50 -3.82 -7.61
C CYS A 83 -6.00 -2.58 -8.36
N ASN A 84 -5.19 -1.52 -8.37
CA ASN A 84 -5.43 -0.29 -9.13
C ASN A 84 -6.88 0.26 -9.07
N PRO A 85 -7.43 0.55 -7.88
CA PRO A 85 -8.85 0.89 -7.71
C PRO A 85 -9.24 2.24 -8.35
N GLU A 86 -8.27 3.07 -8.71
CA GLU A 86 -8.48 4.39 -9.33
C GLU A 86 -8.74 4.30 -10.84
N THR A 87 -8.45 3.15 -11.47
CA THR A 87 -8.85 2.91 -12.85
C THR A 87 -10.34 2.59 -12.91
N GLU A 88 -11.12 3.42 -13.60
CA GLU A 88 -12.38 2.94 -14.16
C GLU A 88 -12.05 1.80 -15.14
N SER A 89 -12.64 0.63 -14.93
CA SER A 89 -12.59 -0.45 -15.91
C SER A 89 -13.24 0.07 -17.20
N LEU A 90 -12.45 0.17 -18.27
CA LEU A 90 -12.93 0.52 -19.63
C LEU A 90 -14.05 -0.42 -20.10
#